data_AF-A0A833E901-F1
#
_entry.id   AF-A0A833E901-F1
#
_cell.length_a   1.000
_cell.length_b   1.000
_cell.length_c   1.000
_cell.angle_alpha   90.00
_cell.angle_beta   90.00
_cell.angle_gamma   90.00
#
_symmetry.space_group_name_H-M   'P 1'
#
loop_
_entity.id
_entity.type
_entity.pdbx_description
1 polymer ?
#
loop_
_entity_poly.entity_id
_entity_poly.type
_entity_poly.pdbx_seq_one_letter_code
_entity_poly.pdbx_strand_id
1 'polypeptide(L)'
;MRIDKEKIEQAVQLILEAIGEDPEREGLKDTPRRVAEMFEEILSGYKDNEEYTWFTETSDLVVVSGIRFYSLCEHHILPFFGVAHVAYLPRGRVIGLSKVVRIVNKYAKRLQIQERMTQQIAEEVSRATGSPDVMVVTEAVHLCMAMRGVRTPAPTVVAAVRGAFATRSSLKDEVYRIIEPHRFKGFPL
;
A
#
# COMPACT_ATOMS: atom_id res chain seq x y z
N MET A 1 -8.40 15.38 -5.36
CA MET A 1 -8.34 15.94 -3.99
C MET A 1 -7.24 17.00 -3.94
N ARG A 2 -7.49 18.20 -3.41
CA ARG A 2 -6.46 19.23 -3.16
C ARG A 2 -6.23 19.32 -1.65
N ILE A 3 -4.97 19.31 -1.22
CA ILE A 3 -4.61 19.45 0.21
C ILE A 3 -4.43 20.94 0.51
N ASP A 4 -5.01 21.38 1.62
CA ASP A 4 -4.84 22.71 2.19
C ASP A 4 -3.65 22.70 3.16
N LYS A 5 -2.49 23.18 2.69
CA LYS A 5 -1.24 23.12 3.45
C LYS A 5 -1.25 24.08 4.63
N GLU A 6 -1.72 25.31 4.44
CA GLU A 6 -1.80 26.33 5.49
C GLU A 6 -2.64 25.84 6.67
N LYS A 7 -3.77 25.18 6.38
CA LYS A 7 -4.60 24.59 7.42
C LYS A 7 -3.92 23.44 8.16
N ILE A 8 -3.12 22.61 7.47
CA ILE A 8 -2.34 21.56 8.13
C ILE A 8 -1.24 22.17 9.00
N GLU A 9 -0.53 23.18 8.53
CA GLU A 9 0.52 23.85 9.29
C GLU A 9 -0.02 24.41 10.60
N GLN A 10 -1.14 25.14 10.55
CA GLN A 10 -1.83 25.63 11.74
C GLN A 10 -2.23 24.48 12.69
N ALA A 11 -2.78 23.39 12.16
CA ALA A 11 -3.18 22.25 12.97
C ALA A 11 -1.98 21.55 13.63
N VAL A 12 -0.85 21.42 12.92
CA VAL A 12 0.36 20.79 13.46
C VAL A 12 0.98 21.66 14.55
N GLN A 13 1.01 22.98 14.37
CA GLN A 13 1.47 23.90 15.41
C GLN A 13 0.61 23.74 16.68
N LEU A 14 -0.72 23.74 16.54
CA LEU A 14 -1.63 23.52 17.67
C LEU A 14 -1.42 22.15 18.34
N ILE A 15 -1.12 21.11 17.57
CA ILE A 15 -0.79 19.79 18.13
C ILE A 15 0.49 19.86 18.97
N LEU A 16 1.55 20.52 18.47
CA LEU A 16 2.81 20.67 19.20
C LEU A 16 2.60 21.41 20.53
N GLU A 17 1.88 22.53 20.51
CA GLU A 17 1.51 23.29 21.71
C GLU A 17 0.68 22.42 22.68
N ALA A 18 -0.31 21.69 22.15
CA ALA A 18 -1.20 20.86 22.96
C ALA A 18 -0.50 19.67 23.63
N ILE A 19 0.58 19.14 23.05
CA ILE A 19 1.39 18.09 23.68
C ILE A 19 2.49 18.63 24.60
N GLY A 20 2.57 19.95 24.78
CA GLY A 20 3.51 20.61 25.69
C GLY A 20 4.90 20.86 25.11
N GLU A 21 5.06 20.79 23.78
CA GLU A 21 6.31 21.19 23.12
C GLU A 21 6.34 22.70 22.87
N ASP A 22 7.55 23.26 22.75
CA ASP A 22 7.77 24.63 22.31
C ASP A 22 7.93 24.66 20.77
N PRO A 23 6.96 25.20 19.99
CA PRO A 23 7.06 25.26 18.54
C PRO A 23 8.22 26.11 18.02
N GLU A 24 8.73 27.06 18.82
CA GLU A 24 9.82 27.96 18.42
C GLU A 24 11.21 27.34 18.56
N ARG A 25 11.32 26.15 19.20
CA ARG A 25 12.61 25.47 19.29
C ARG A 25 13.14 25.11 17.91
N GLU A 26 14.46 25.21 17.74
CA GLU A 26 15.15 25.05 16.44
C GLU A 26 14.67 23.82 15.64
N GLY A 27 14.46 22.69 16.32
CA GLY A 27 14.00 21.45 15.67
C GLY A 27 12.54 21.43 15.21
N LEU A 28 11.66 22.27 15.75
CA LEU A 28 10.22 22.27 15.47
C LEU A 28 9.71 23.42 14.63
N LYS A 29 10.47 24.51 14.53
CA LYS A 29 10.05 25.72 13.82
C LYS A 29 9.53 25.46 12.40
N ASP A 30 10.18 24.56 11.67
CA ASP A 30 9.79 24.14 10.32
C ASP A 30 8.93 22.86 10.26
N THR A 31 8.65 22.22 11.40
CA THR A 31 7.88 20.96 11.46
C THR A 31 6.48 21.09 10.87
N PRO A 32 5.68 22.14 11.16
CA PRO A 32 4.38 22.34 10.52
C PRO A 32 4.43 22.24 8.99
N ARG A 33 5.33 23.00 8.36
CA ARG A 33 5.53 23.00 6.91
C ARG A 33 5.95 21.63 6.39
N ARG A 34 6.94 21.00 7.04
CA ARG A 34 7.43 19.66 6.65
C ARG A 34 6.32 18.61 6.73
N VAL A 35 5.43 18.68 7.73
CA VAL A 35 4.29 17.76 7.86
C VAL A 35 3.24 18.00 6.77
N ALA A 36 2.96 19.26 6.41
CA ALA A 36 2.07 19.58 5.31
C ALA A 36 2.59 19.08 3.95
N GLU A 37 3.89 19.24 3.69
CA GLU A 37 4.57 18.69 2.51
C GLU A 37 4.55 17.17 2.50
N MET A 38 4.84 16.54 3.64
CA MET A 38 4.78 15.09 3.81
C MET A 38 3.38 14.55 3.45
N PHE A 39 2.30 15.14 3.98
CA PHE A 39 0.95 14.67 3.68
C PHE A 39 0.60 14.79 2.20
N GLU A 40 1.09 15.81 1.49
CA GLU A 40 0.93 15.88 0.03
C GLU A 40 1.62 14.73 -0.70
N GLU A 41 2.83 14.36 -0.27
CA GLU A 41 3.57 13.26 -0.85
C GLU A 41 2.90 11.90 -0.58
N ILE A 42 2.63 11.59 0.69
CA ILE A 42 2.20 10.25 1.12
C ILE A 42 0.70 10.01 0.94
N LEU A 43 -0.08 11.05 0.62
CA LEU A 43 -1.49 10.96 0.20
C LEU A 43 -1.69 11.25 -1.30
N SER A 44 -0.61 11.30 -2.09
CA SER A 44 -0.67 11.55 -3.54
C SER A 44 -1.51 10.53 -4.32
N GLY A 45 -1.71 9.32 -3.77
CA GLY A 45 -2.50 8.26 -4.40
C GLY A 45 -3.97 8.62 -4.63
N TYR A 46 -4.51 9.64 -3.96
CA TYR A 46 -5.86 10.17 -4.24
C TYR A 46 -5.96 11.00 -5.53
N LYS A 47 -4.83 11.49 -6.06
CA LYS A 47 -4.78 12.27 -7.32
C LYS A 47 -4.33 11.41 -8.50
N ASP A 48 -3.93 10.17 -8.26
CA ASP A 48 -3.37 9.29 -9.26
C ASP A 48 -4.47 8.71 -10.17
N ASN A 49 -4.46 9.18 -11.42
CA ASN A 49 -5.33 8.74 -12.51
C ASN A 49 -4.54 7.96 -13.58
N GLU A 50 -3.50 7.20 -13.19
CA GLU A 50 -2.61 6.48 -14.11
C GLU A 50 -3.36 5.70 -15.20
N GLU A 51 -2.91 5.88 -16.43
CA GLU A 51 -3.30 5.08 -17.58
C GLU A 51 -2.39 3.84 -17.72
N TYR A 52 -2.98 2.70 -18.01
CA TYR A 52 -2.27 1.42 -18.07
C TYR A 52 -1.83 1.09 -19.49
N THR A 53 -0.53 0.91 -19.67
CA THR A 53 0.05 0.33 -20.89
C THR A 53 0.08 -1.19 -20.77
N TRP A 54 -0.33 -1.88 -21.84
CA TRP A 54 -0.36 -3.33 -21.92
C TRP A 54 0.28 -3.81 -23.23
N PHE A 55 0.67 -5.07 -23.25
CA PHE A 55 1.28 -5.75 -24.38
C PHE A 55 0.45 -6.97 -24.75
N THR A 56 0.34 -7.28 -26.05
CA THR A 56 -0.30 -8.51 -26.52
C THR A 56 0.70 -9.64 -26.44
N GLU A 57 0.70 -10.34 -25.31
CA GLU A 57 1.59 -11.46 -25.05
C GLU A 57 0.81 -12.59 -24.38
N THR A 58 1.34 -13.81 -24.48
CA THR A 58 0.78 -14.99 -23.84
C THR A 58 1.68 -15.47 -22.72
N SER A 59 1.11 -15.72 -21.54
CA SER A 59 1.78 -16.32 -20.39
C SER A 59 0.71 -17.00 -19.53
N ASP A 60 1.06 -18.11 -18.88
CA ASP A 60 0.12 -18.88 -18.07
C ASP A 60 -0.17 -18.19 -16.72
N LEU A 61 0.87 -17.86 -15.97
CA LEU A 61 0.80 -17.21 -14.66
C LEU A 61 1.86 -16.11 -14.57
N VAL A 62 1.42 -14.90 -14.23
CA VAL A 62 2.33 -13.78 -13.97
C VAL A 62 2.29 -13.44 -12.49
N VAL A 63 3.45 -13.43 -11.83
CA VAL A 63 3.59 -13.06 -10.41
C VAL A 63 4.62 -11.94 -10.28
N VAL A 64 4.20 -10.83 -9.68
CA VAL A 64 5.06 -9.72 -9.25
C VAL A 64 5.10 -9.73 -7.73
N SER A 65 6.19 -10.24 -7.17
CA SER A 65 6.35 -10.46 -5.73
C SER A 65 7.27 -9.41 -5.07
N GLY A 66 7.11 -9.22 -3.76
CA GLY A 66 8.00 -8.39 -2.95
C GLY A 66 7.91 -6.89 -3.21
N ILE A 67 6.77 -6.39 -3.72
CA ILE A 67 6.56 -4.96 -3.98
C ILE A 67 6.47 -4.23 -2.64
N ARG A 68 7.53 -3.52 -2.26
CA ARG A 68 7.53 -2.72 -1.02
C ARG A 68 6.50 -1.61 -1.08
N PHE A 69 5.77 -1.41 0.01
CA PHE A 69 4.83 -0.30 0.14
C PHE A 69 4.86 0.31 1.55
N TYR A 70 4.46 1.56 1.63
CA TYR A 70 4.21 2.30 2.86
C TYR A 70 2.84 2.97 2.76
N SER A 71 2.05 2.89 3.81
CA SER A 71 0.70 3.46 3.87
C SER A 71 0.41 4.01 5.27
N LEU A 72 -0.72 4.71 5.42
CA LEU A 72 -1.17 5.26 6.69
C LEU A 72 -2.46 4.57 7.14
N CYS A 73 -2.48 4.06 8.37
CA CYS A 73 -3.69 3.52 8.98
C CYS A 73 -4.68 4.65 9.21
N GLU A 74 -5.87 4.57 8.61
CA GLU A 74 -6.87 5.65 8.68
C GLU A 74 -7.36 5.95 10.10
N HIS A 75 -7.29 4.97 11.01
CA HIS A 75 -7.74 5.12 12.38
C HIS A 75 -6.82 5.98 13.27
N HIS A 76 -5.53 6.00 12.96
CA HIS A 76 -4.52 6.63 13.83
C HIS A 76 -3.58 7.56 13.06
N ILE A 77 -3.67 7.59 11.73
CA ILE A 77 -2.75 8.32 10.84
C ILE A 77 -1.29 7.91 11.12
N LEU A 78 -1.10 6.64 11.51
CA LEU A 78 0.21 6.04 11.77
C LEU A 78 0.59 5.08 10.63
N PRO A 79 1.88 5.03 10.26
CA PRO A 79 2.33 4.15 9.18
C PRO A 79 2.05 2.67 9.43
N PHE A 80 1.70 1.97 8.36
CA PHE A 80 1.89 0.53 8.22
C PHE A 80 2.60 0.26 6.89
N PHE A 81 3.47 -0.74 6.87
CA PHE A 81 4.33 -0.98 5.72
C PHE A 81 4.75 -2.44 5.63
N GLY A 82 5.12 -2.85 4.43
CA GLY A 82 5.55 -4.21 4.16
C GLY A 82 5.66 -4.49 2.66
N VAL A 83 5.18 -5.65 2.22
CA VAL A 83 5.23 -6.06 0.82
C VAL A 83 3.87 -6.47 0.29
N ALA A 84 3.64 -6.20 -0.99
CA ALA A 84 2.54 -6.72 -1.77
C ALA A 84 3.07 -7.72 -2.82
N HIS A 85 2.29 -8.75 -3.06
CA HIS A 85 2.49 -9.73 -4.12
C HIS A 85 1.24 -9.73 -4.98
N VAL A 86 1.40 -9.60 -6.28
CA VAL A 86 0.30 -9.55 -7.25
C VAL A 86 0.49 -10.67 -8.25
N ALA A 87 -0.51 -11.55 -8.35
CA ALA A 87 -0.57 -12.63 -9.32
C ALA A 87 -1.82 -12.47 -10.19
N TYR A 88 -1.72 -12.77 -11.48
CA TYR A 88 -2.87 -12.82 -12.38
C TYR A 88 -2.65 -13.81 -13.52
N LEU A 89 -3.75 -14.30 -14.11
CA LEU A 89 -3.73 -15.11 -15.33
C LEU A 89 -4.01 -14.19 -16.54
N PRO A 90 -3.05 -13.94 -17.44
CA PRO A 90 -3.26 -13.14 -18.63
C PRO A 90 -4.37 -13.68 -19.54
N ARG A 91 -5.11 -12.79 -20.20
CA ARG A 91 -6.10 -13.13 -21.24
C ARG A 91 -5.78 -12.40 -22.54
N GLY A 92 -4.67 -12.79 -23.17
CA GLY A 92 -4.14 -12.13 -24.37
C GLY A 92 -3.60 -10.72 -24.14
N ARG A 93 -3.49 -10.29 -22.87
CA ARG A 93 -2.90 -9.02 -22.45
C ARG A 93 -2.05 -9.22 -21.20
N VAL A 94 -0.85 -8.66 -21.25
CA VAL A 94 0.09 -8.60 -20.12
C VAL A 94 0.30 -7.13 -19.77
N ILE A 95 0.06 -6.76 -18.52
CA ILE A 95 0.32 -5.39 -18.04
C ILE A 95 1.83 -5.20 -17.83
N GLY A 96 2.35 -4.02 -18.18
CA GLY A 96 3.75 -3.69 -17.89
C GLY A 96 4.06 -3.80 -16.39
N LEU A 97 5.15 -4.47 -16.03
CA LEU A 97 5.50 -4.75 -14.63
C LEU A 97 5.58 -3.49 -13.75
N SER A 98 6.11 -2.40 -14.31
CA SER A 98 6.17 -1.11 -13.61
C SER A 98 4.79 -0.55 -13.27
N LYS A 99 3.75 -0.87 -14.05
CA LYS A 99 2.37 -0.44 -13.80
C LYS A 99 1.73 -1.19 -12.64
N VAL A 100 2.07 -2.47 -12.44
CA VAL A 100 1.63 -3.22 -11.24
C VAL A 100 2.15 -2.55 -9.97
N VAL A 101 3.42 -2.16 -9.97
CA VAL A 101 4.04 -1.41 -8.86
C VAL A 101 3.35 -0.05 -8.65
N ARG A 102 3.01 0.66 -9.73
CA ARG A 102 2.25 1.93 -9.64
C ARG A 102 0.86 1.74 -9.05
N ILE A 103 0.14 0.68 -9.41
CA ILE A 103 -1.17 0.35 -8.82
C ILE A 103 -1.04 0.15 -7.30
N VAL A 104 -0.04 -0.62 -6.85
CA VAL A 104 0.22 -0.79 -5.41
C VAL A 104 0.47 0.55 -4.73
N ASN A 105 1.35 1.38 -5.29
CA ASN A 105 1.67 2.70 -4.73
C ASN A 105 0.47 3.66 -4.72
N LYS A 106 -0.37 3.65 -5.77
CA LYS A 106 -1.60 4.45 -5.87
C LYS A 106 -2.55 4.21 -4.70
N TYR A 107 -2.67 2.96 -4.25
CA TYR A 107 -3.53 2.62 -3.12
C TYR A 107 -2.82 2.69 -1.77
N ALA A 108 -1.52 2.43 -1.71
CA ALA A 108 -0.73 2.58 -0.50
C ALA A 108 -0.60 4.05 -0.06
N LYS A 109 -0.50 4.99 -1.02
CA LYS A 109 -0.40 6.44 -0.74
C LYS A 109 -1.76 7.10 -0.46
N ARG A 110 -2.51 6.52 0.48
CA ARG A 110 -3.83 6.96 0.95
C ARG A 110 -3.96 6.65 2.45
N LEU A 111 -4.99 7.19 3.09
CA LEU A 111 -5.47 6.66 4.36
C LEU A 111 -6.18 5.32 4.08
N GLN A 112 -5.78 4.27 4.79
CA GLN A 112 -6.17 2.90 4.46
C GLN A 112 -6.45 2.01 5.66
N ILE A 113 -7.16 0.94 5.32
CA ILE A 113 -7.20 -0.35 6.03
C ILE A 113 -6.52 -1.36 5.10
N GLN A 114 -5.64 -2.24 5.61
CA GLN A 114 -4.84 -3.16 4.78
C GLN A 114 -5.74 -4.05 3.90
N GLU A 115 -6.87 -4.48 4.45
CA GLU A 115 -7.90 -5.27 3.77
C GLU A 115 -8.50 -4.54 2.58
N ARG A 116 -8.90 -3.27 2.78
CA ARG A 116 -9.43 -2.44 1.70
C ARG A 116 -8.39 -2.19 0.63
N MET A 117 -7.17 -1.85 1.02
CA MET A 117 -6.06 -1.63 0.10
C MET A 117 -5.81 -2.88 -0.77
N THR A 118 -5.79 -4.07 -0.16
CA THR A 118 -5.56 -5.34 -0.87
C THR A 118 -6.66 -5.62 -1.90
N GLN A 119 -7.93 -5.38 -1.54
CA GLN A 119 -9.06 -5.52 -2.47
C GLN A 119 -9.00 -4.53 -3.62
N GLN A 120 -8.69 -3.26 -3.34
CA GLN A 120 -8.57 -2.20 -4.36
C GLN A 120 -7.46 -2.48 -5.37
N ILE A 121 -6.32 -3.02 -4.92
CA ILE A 121 -5.24 -3.44 -5.82
C ILE A 121 -5.73 -4.58 -6.73
N ALA A 122 -6.40 -5.60 -6.17
CA ALA A 122 -6.91 -6.72 -6.96
C ALA A 122 -7.95 -6.26 -8.02
N GLU A 123 -8.83 -5.33 -7.65
CA GLU A 123 -9.81 -4.72 -8.55
C GLU A 123 -9.16 -3.97 -9.70
N GLU A 124 -8.18 -3.13 -9.40
CA GLU A 124 -7.53 -2.30 -10.40
C GLU A 124 -6.67 -3.13 -11.34
N VAL A 125 -5.95 -4.13 -10.83
CA VAL A 125 -5.20 -5.09 -11.67
C VAL A 125 -6.14 -5.86 -12.58
N SER A 126 -7.30 -6.28 -12.06
CA SER A 126 -8.32 -6.98 -12.86
C SER A 126 -8.83 -6.10 -14.01
N ARG A 127 -9.15 -4.83 -13.72
CA ARG A 127 -9.56 -3.85 -14.75
C ARG A 127 -8.45 -3.58 -15.76
N ALA A 128 -7.23 -3.35 -15.30
CA ALA A 128 -6.10 -2.96 -16.14
C ALA A 128 -5.66 -4.09 -17.09
N THR A 129 -5.74 -5.34 -16.64
CA THR A 129 -5.38 -6.52 -17.44
C THR A 129 -6.56 -7.05 -18.27
N GLY A 130 -7.79 -6.72 -17.89
CA GLY A 130 -9.00 -7.36 -18.43
C GLY A 130 -9.21 -8.80 -17.95
N SER A 131 -8.38 -9.28 -17.01
CA SER A 131 -8.51 -10.61 -16.43
C SER A 131 -9.30 -10.56 -15.13
N PRO A 132 -10.34 -11.39 -14.94
CA PRO A 132 -11.00 -11.56 -13.65
C PRO A 132 -10.17 -12.42 -12.68
N ASP A 133 -9.11 -13.06 -13.17
CA ASP A 133 -8.32 -14.05 -12.44
C ASP A 133 -7.11 -13.35 -11.80
N VAL A 134 -7.31 -12.80 -10.61
CA VAL A 134 -6.30 -12.02 -9.88
C VAL A 134 -6.22 -12.49 -8.42
N MET A 135 -5.01 -12.56 -7.89
CA MET A 135 -4.71 -12.77 -6.49
C MET A 135 -3.73 -11.71 -6.01
N VAL A 136 -4.04 -11.05 -4.91
CA VAL A 136 -3.15 -10.10 -4.24
C VAL A 136 -2.95 -10.54 -2.81
N VAL A 137 -1.71 -10.58 -2.35
CA VAL A 137 -1.35 -10.85 -0.96
C VAL A 137 -0.55 -9.67 -0.45
N THR A 138 -0.95 -9.08 0.67
CA THR A 138 -0.18 -8.06 1.37
C THR A 138 0.27 -8.59 2.72
N GLU A 139 1.51 -8.30 3.09
CA GLU A 139 2.09 -8.64 4.40
C GLU A 139 2.69 -7.36 4.98
N ALA A 140 2.27 -6.94 6.18
CA ALA A 140 2.70 -5.67 6.75
C ALA A 140 2.73 -5.66 8.27
N VAL A 141 3.54 -4.76 8.83
CA VAL A 141 3.51 -4.39 10.25
C VAL A 141 2.87 -3.02 10.41
N HIS A 142 2.20 -2.82 11.54
CA HIS A 142 1.38 -1.64 11.81
C HIS A 142 1.93 -0.88 13.01
N LEU A 143 2.36 0.37 12.82
CA LEU A 143 2.89 1.16 13.93
C LEU A 143 1.82 1.48 14.98
N CYS A 144 0.53 1.53 14.59
CA CYS A 144 -0.57 1.68 15.55
C CYS A 144 -0.65 0.55 16.60
N MET A 145 -0.07 -0.63 16.29
CA MET A 145 0.08 -1.76 17.21
C MET A 145 1.51 -1.91 17.76
N ALA A 146 2.53 -1.66 16.93
CA ALA A 146 3.91 -1.93 17.29
C ALA A 146 4.49 -0.90 18.27
N MET A 147 4.22 0.39 18.04
CA MET A 147 4.85 1.47 18.82
C MET A 147 4.05 1.88 20.06
N ARG A 148 2.76 1.54 20.11
CA ARG A 148 1.83 1.98 21.16
C ARG A 148 0.79 0.91 21.49
N GLY A 149 0.02 1.14 22.56
CA GLY A 149 -1.05 0.23 22.97
C GLY A 149 -0.50 -1.16 23.33
N VAL A 150 -0.90 -2.17 22.56
CA VAL A 150 -0.49 -3.57 22.74
C VAL A 150 1.00 -3.83 22.51
N ARG A 151 1.72 -2.91 21.83
CA ARG A 151 3.19 -2.93 21.63
C ARG A 151 3.71 -4.26 21.07
N THR A 152 3.07 -4.76 20.01
CA THR A 152 3.49 -5.98 19.32
C THR A 152 3.74 -5.72 17.84
N PRO A 153 4.92 -6.09 17.29
CA PRO A 153 5.23 -5.93 15.88
C PRO A 153 4.74 -7.13 15.04
N ALA A 154 3.65 -7.80 15.44
CA ALA A 154 3.11 -8.94 14.72
C ALA A 154 2.72 -8.57 13.28
N PRO A 155 3.22 -9.29 12.26
CA PRO A 155 2.84 -9.02 10.88
C PRO A 155 1.42 -9.51 10.58
N THR A 156 0.68 -8.71 9.82
CA THR A 156 -0.66 -9.04 9.32
C THR A 156 -0.56 -9.42 7.85
N VAL A 157 -1.15 -10.56 7.50
CA VAL A 157 -1.26 -11.05 6.12
C VAL A 157 -2.70 -10.93 5.66
N VAL A 158 -2.93 -10.31 4.51
CA VAL A 158 -4.25 -10.22 3.88
C VAL A 158 -4.18 -10.69 2.43
N ALA A 159 -5.16 -11.48 2.02
CA ALA A 159 -5.29 -11.92 0.64
C ALA A 159 -6.64 -11.48 0.03
N ALA A 160 -6.60 -10.97 -1.20
CA ALA A 160 -7.77 -10.79 -2.05
C ALA A 160 -7.66 -11.73 -3.25
N VAL A 161 -8.67 -12.56 -3.46
CA VAL A 161 -8.71 -13.56 -4.54
C VAL A 161 -9.93 -13.33 -5.42
N ARG A 162 -9.75 -13.47 -6.73
CA ARG A 162 -10.79 -13.29 -7.75
C ARG A 162 -10.68 -14.34 -8.85
N GLY A 163 -11.79 -14.59 -9.54
CA GLY A 163 -11.84 -15.51 -10.69
C GLY A 163 -11.36 -16.91 -10.32
N ALA A 164 -10.49 -17.48 -11.16
CA ALA A 164 -9.92 -18.81 -11.01
C ALA A 164 -9.21 -19.03 -9.65
N PHE A 165 -8.60 -17.99 -9.06
CA PHE A 165 -7.96 -18.11 -7.75
C PHE A 165 -8.96 -18.32 -6.61
N ALA A 166 -10.21 -17.89 -6.75
CA ALA A 166 -11.23 -18.10 -5.72
C ALA A 166 -11.65 -19.58 -5.64
N THR A 167 -11.63 -20.31 -6.76
CA THR A 167 -12.15 -21.69 -6.84
C THR A 167 -11.07 -22.76 -6.97
N ARG A 168 -9.87 -22.43 -7.45
CA ARG A 168 -8.78 -23.40 -7.67
C ARG A 168 -7.69 -23.28 -6.62
N SER A 169 -7.73 -24.14 -5.60
CA SER A 169 -6.71 -24.15 -4.54
C SER A 169 -5.29 -24.38 -5.07
N SER A 170 -5.12 -25.24 -6.07
CA SER A 170 -3.78 -25.52 -6.64
C SER A 170 -3.08 -24.29 -7.20
N LEU A 171 -3.83 -23.33 -7.79
CA LEU A 171 -3.27 -22.07 -8.29
C LEU A 171 -2.85 -21.16 -7.14
N LYS A 172 -3.62 -21.12 -6.04
CA LYS A 172 -3.24 -20.36 -4.85
C LYS A 172 -1.98 -20.94 -4.22
N ASP A 173 -1.88 -22.27 -4.11
CA ASP A 173 -0.73 -22.96 -3.53
C ASP A 173 0.54 -22.75 -4.36
N GLU A 174 0.41 -22.67 -5.69
CA GLU A 174 1.51 -22.28 -6.58
C GLU A 174 1.98 -20.84 -6.31
N VAL A 175 1.05 -19.88 -6.22
CA VAL A 175 1.40 -18.49 -5.86
C VAL A 175 2.05 -18.41 -4.48
N TYR A 176 1.51 -19.10 -3.47
CA TYR A 176 2.07 -19.11 -2.12
C TYR A 176 3.51 -19.65 -2.09
N ARG A 177 3.82 -20.69 -2.88
CA ARG A 177 5.19 -21.21 -3.03
C ARG A 177 6.11 -20.20 -3.73
N ILE A 178 5.65 -19.55 -4.78
CA ILE A 178 6.44 -18.55 -5.52
C ILE A 178 6.79 -17.34 -4.63
N ILE A 179 5.86 -16.88 -3.79
CA ILE A 179 6.09 -15.68 -2.96
C ILE A 179 6.89 -15.98 -1.68
N GLU A 180 7.07 -17.24 -1.30
CA GLU A 180 7.75 -17.64 -0.06
C GLU A 180 9.13 -16.99 0.13
N PRO A 181 10.04 -16.96 -0.87
CA PRO A 181 11.36 -16.34 -0.71
C PRO A 181 11.29 -14.80 -0.57
N HIS A 182 10.16 -14.20 -0.92
CA HIS A 182 9.94 -12.76 -1.00
C HIS A 182 9.05 -12.22 0.12
N ARG A 183 8.66 -13.08 1.08
CA ARG A 183 7.81 -12.69 2.20
C ARG A 183 8.44 -11.57 3.02
N PHE A 184 7.57 -10.77 3.65
CA PHE A 184 8.02 -9.68 4.50
C PHE A 184 8.78 -10.21 5.71
N LYS A 185 10.03 -9.78 5.89
CA LYS A 185 10.89 -10.22 7.00
C LYS A 185 10.77 -9.35 8.27
N GLY A 186 9.75 -8.49 8.35
CA GLY A 186 9.57 -7.58 9.48
C GLY A 186 10.49 -6.36 9.43
N PHE A 187 10.70 -5.73 10.58
CA PHE A 187 11.79 -4.76 10.75
C PHE A 187 13.13 -5.51 10.57
N PRO A 188 14.09 -4.99 9.77
CA PRO A 188 15.46 -5.47 9.91
C PRO A 188 15.87 -5.25 11.37
N LEU A 189 16.17 -6.34 12.06
CA LEU A 189 16.79 -6.32 13.38
C LEU A 189 18.21 -5.75 13.27
#